data_AF-A0A9X1WAI4-F1
#
_entry.id   AF-A0A9X1WAI4-F1
#
_cell.length_a   1.000
_cell.length_b   1.000
_cell.length_c   1.000
_cell.angle_alpha   90.00
_cell.angle_beta   90.00
_cell.angle_gamma   90.00
#
_symmetry.space_group_name_H-M   'P 1'
#
loop_
_entity.id
_entity.type
_entity.pdbx_description
1 polymer ?
#
loop_
_entity_poly.entity_id
_entity_poly.type
_entity_poly.pdbx_seq_one_letter_code
_entity_poly.pdbx_strand_id
1 'polypeptide(L)' 'MKTKTFRYTPDDTIYALLYDNVQVKTDHYQWELGCVYMKIATREIFTRPYRLFNPKNWVEIEGKEYEHIDYF' A
#
# COMPACT_ATOMS: atom_id res chain seq x y z
N MET A 1 -12.29 -8.90 6.38
CA MET A 1 -12.37 -7.65 5.60
C MET A 1 -11.50 -7.84 4.37
N LYS A 2 -12.01 -7.61 3.14
CA LYS A 2 -11.20 -7.86 1.93
C LYS A 2 -10.14 -6.77 1.78
N THR A 3 -8.88 -7.17 1.80
CA THR A 3 -7.73 -6.27 1.60
C THR A 3 -7.59 -5.98 0.10
N LYS A 4 -7.64 -4.70 -0.29
CA LYS A 4 -7.43 -4.30 -1.69
C LYS A 4 -6.00 -4.62 -2.10
N THR A 5 -5.84 -5.15 -3.32
CA THR A 5 -4.53 -5.53 -3.86
C THR A 5 -4.26 -4.71 -5.12
N PHE A 6 -3.02 -4.25 -5.26
CA PHE A 6 -2.61 -3.43 -6.39
C PHE A 6 -1.35 -4.00 -7.03
N ARG A 7 -1.32 -4.00 -8.36
CA ARG A 7 -0.13 -4.29 -9.16
C ARG A 7 0.57 -2.97 -9.50
N TYR A 8 1.85 -2.87 -9.15
CA TYR A 8 2.72 -1.78 -9.57
C TYR A 8 3.32 -2.13 -10.94
N THR A 9 2.91 -1.42 -11.98
CA THR A 9 3.22 -1.76 -13.37
C THR A 9 4.71 -1.67 -13.74
N PRO A 10 5.54 -0.75 -13.19
CA PRO A 10 6.93 -0.63 -13.62
C PRO A 10 7.83 -1.83 -13.33
N ASP A 11 7.57 -2.59 -12.28
CA ASP A 11 8.39 -3.76 -11.89
C ASP A 11 7.56 -5.03 -11.62
N ASP A 12 6.27 -4.99 -11.95
CA ASP A 12 5.31 -6.09 -11.75
C ASP A 12 5.13 -6.53 -10.28
N THR A 13 5.45 -5.66 -9.32
CA THR A 13 5.30 -5.98 -7.90
C THR A 13 3.84 -5.89 -7.45
N ILE A 14 3.39 -6.88 -6.68
CA ILE A 14 2.07 -6.89 -6.07
C ILE A 14 2.14 -6.39 -4.62
N TYR A 15 1.26 -5.45 -4.30
CA TYR A 15 1.12 -4.84 -2.98
C TYR A 15 -0.29 -5.02 -2.43
N ALA A 16 -0.40 -5.23 -1.12
CA ALA A 16 -1.65 -5.21 -0.38
C ALA A 16 -1.80 -3.87 0.36
N LEU A 17 -2.96 -3.22 0.23
CA LEU A 17 -3.30 -2.01 0.97
C LEU A 17 -3.80 -2.39 2.37
N LEU A 18 -3.02 -2.11 3.41
CA LEU A 18 -3.34 -2.49 4.78
C LEU A 18 -4.24 -1.45 5.47
N TYR A 19 -3.90 -0.18 5.32
CA TYR A 19 -4.65 0.94 5.90
C TYR A 19 -4.68 2.11 4.90
N ASP A 20 -5.86 2.68 4.69
CA ASP A 20 -6.05 3.89 3.90
C ASP A 20 -6.31 5.11 4.80
N ASN A 21 -6.22 6.31 4.22
CA ASN A 21 -6.53 7.57 4.91
C ASN A 21 -5.77 7.80 6.22
N VAL A 22 -4.51 7.35 6.30
CA VAL A 22 -3.66 7.57 7.48
C VAL A 22 -2.88 8.89 7.35
N GLN A 23 -2.53 9.51 8.48
CA GLN A 23 -1.63 10.67 8.52
C GLN A 23 -0.17 10.18 8.48
N VAL A 24 0.57 10.60 7.46
CA VAL A 24 2.00 10.29 7.27
C VAL A 24 2.80 11.56 7.48
N LYS A 25 3.79 11.50 8.37
CA LYS A 25 4.71 12.62 8.62
C LYS A 25 5.77 12.67 7.52
N THR A 26 5.91 13.81 6.88
CA THR A 26 6.90 14.02 5.81
C THR A 26 8.19 14.65 6.35
N ASP A 27 9.24 14.66 5.52
CA ASP A 27 10.56 15.21 5.86
C ASP A 27 10.53 16.72 6.18
N HIS A 28 9.47 17.41 5.77
CA HIS A 28 9.23 18.82 6.10
C HIS A 28 8.43 19.00 7.40
N TYR A 29 8.29 17.96 8.21
CA TYR A 29 7.51 17.93 9.45
C TYR A 29 6.02 18.23 9.28
N GLN A 30 5.49 18.09 8.06
CA GLN A 30 4.08 18.24 7.76
C GLN A 30 3.38 16.89 7.81
N TRP A 31 2.11 16.89 8.21
CA TRP A 31 1.25 15.72 8.16
C TRP A 31 0.45 15.74 6.86
N GLU A 32 0.54 14.67 6.10
CA GLU A 32 -0.17 14.50 4.84
C GLU A 32 -0.96 13.19 4.84
N LEU A 33 -2.07 13.16 4.10
CA LEU A 33 -2.86 11.95 3.95
C LEU A 33 -2.13 10.93 3.05
N GLY A 34 -2.14 9.66 3.46
CA GLY A 34 -1.49 8.57 2.75
C GLY A 34 -2.04 7.20 3.11
N CYS A 35 -1.25 6.17 2.86
CA CYS A 35 -1.60 4.79 3.16
C CYS A 35 -0.42 3.99 3.73
N VAL A 36 -0.76 2.87 4.36
CA VAL A 36 0.15 1.78 4.73
C VAL A 36 -0.11 0.60 3.80
N TYR A 37 0.93 0.08 3.18
CA TYR A 37 0.82 -1.00 2.21
C TYR A 37 2.01 -1.96 2.32
N MET A 38 1.81 -3.20 1.93
CA MET A 38 2.80 -4.28 2.09
C MET A 38 3.13 -4.90 0.74
N LYS A 39 4.43 -5.10 0.47
CA LYS A 39 4.87 -5.90 -0.67
C LYS A 39 4.62 -7.37 -0.38
N ILE A 40 3.76 -8.03 -1.17
CA ILE A 40 3.30 -9.39 -0.85
C ILE A 40 4.45 -10.39 -0.85
N ALA A 41 5.38 -10.27 -1.79
CA ALA A 41 6.50 -11.21 -1.96
C ALA A 41 7.47 -11.25 -0.76
N THR A 42 7.71 -10.09 -0.13
CA THR A 42 8.72 -9.96 0.94
C THR A 42 8.11 -9.67 2.31
N ARG A 43 6.80 -9.41 2.38
CA ARG A 43 6.09 -8.94 3.58
C ARG A 43 6.62 -7.62 4.16
N GLU A 44 7.38 -6.87 3.38
CA GLU A 44 7.88 -5.56 3.78
C GLU A 44 6.75 -4.52 3.77
N ILE A 45 6.66 -3.74 4.85
CA ILE A 45 5.61 -2.74 5.06
C ILE A 45 6.18 -1.35 4.77
N PHE A 46 5.41 -0.58 4.01
CA PHE A 46 5.73 0.77 3.60
C PHE A 46 4.61 1.71 4.02
N THR A 47 4.97 2.98 4.22
CA THR A 47 4.02 4.08 4.40
C THR A 47 4.38 5.18 3.41
N ARG A 48 3.37 5.79 2.79
CA ARG A 48 3.61 6.84 1.79
C ARG A 48 2.43 7.82 1.68
N PRO A 49 2.69 9.15 1.61
CA PRO A 49 1.67 10.14 1.27
C PRO A 49 1.08 9.91 -0.13
N TYR A 50 -0.21 10.17 -0.31
CA TYR A 50 -0.88 9.95 -1.60
C TYR A 50 -0.28 10.76 -2.75
N ARG A 51 0.25 11.96 -2.48
CA ARG A 51 0.88 12.81 -3.51
C ARG A 51 2.09 12.17 -4.19
N LEU A 52 2.72 11.16 -3.58
CA LEU A 52 3.88 10.47 -4.12
C LEU A 52 3.51 9.26 -4.97
N PHE A 53 2.21 8.96 -5.11
CA PHE A 53 1.74 7.95 -6.04
C PHE A 53 1.46 8.57 -7.40
N ASN A 54 1.95 7.92 -8.46
CA ASN A 54 1.50 8.19 -9.83
C ASN A 54 0.41 7.16 -10.17
N PRO A 55 -0.88 7.55 -10.26
CA PRO A 55 -1.99 6.61 -10.47
C PRO A 55 -1.85 5.73 -11.72
N LYS A 56 -1.12 6.20 -12.75
CA LYS A 56 -0.89 5.43 -13.98
C LYS A 56 -0.04 4.18 -13.77
N ASN A 57 0.71 4.13 -12.67
CA ASN A 57 1.59 3.01 -12.35
C ASN A 57 0.89 1.93 -11.51
N TRP A 58 -0.37 2.12 -11.12
CA TRP A 58 -1.06 1.25 -10.18
C TRP A 58 -2.37 0.75 -10.77
N VAL A 59 -2.57 -0.56 -10.73
CA VAL A 59 -3.80 -1.21 -11.18
C VAL A 59 -4.36 -2.00 -10.00
N GLU A 60 -5.59 -1.68 -9.58
CA GLU A 60 -6.30 -2.54 -8.62
C GLU A 60 -6.58 -3.88 -9.29
N ILE A 61 -6.20 -4.96 -8.61
CA ILE A 61 -6.45 -6.32 -9.06
C ILE A 61 -7.36 -6.99 -8.04
N GLU A 62 -8.30 -7.81 -8.52
CA GLU A 62 -9.10 -8.64 -7.62
C GLU A 62 -8.17 -9.58 -6.86
N GLY A 63 -8.00 -9.32 -5.57
CA GLY A 63 -7.17 -10.14 -4.71
C GLY A 63 -7.77 -11.53 -4.56
N LYS A 64 -6.96 -12.58 -4.79
CA LYS A 64 -7.13 -13.83 -4.05
C LYS A 64 -7.03 -13.49 -2.56
N GLU A 65 -7.89 -14.07 -1.73
CA GLU A 65 -7.84 -13.87 -0.28
C GLU A 65 -6.43 -14.23 0.22
N TYR A 66 -5.63 -13.23 0.56
CA TYR A 66 -4.40 -13.46 1.31
C TYR A 66 -4.83 -13.53 2.76
N GLU A 67 -4.77 -14.74 3.32
CA GLU A 67 -5.13 -15.00 4.71
C GLU A 67 -4.50 -13.95 5.62
N HIS A 68 -5.35 -13.41 6.49
CA HIS A 68 -4.98 -12.51 7.56
C HIS A 68 -3.79 -13.13 8.30
N ILE A 69 -2.62 -12.52 8.20
CA ILE A 69 -1.53 -12.85 9.12
C ILE A 69 -1.81 -12.01 10.35
N ASP A 70 -2.21 -12.65 11.43
CA ASP A 70 -2.29 -12.02 12.74
C ASP A 70 -0.89 -11.55 13.12
N TYR A 71 -0.72 -10.22 13.24
CA TYR A 71 0.43 -9.67 13.93
C TYR A 71 0.10 -9.74 15.42
N PHE A 72 0.86 -10.57 16.14
CA PHE A 72 0.80 -10.77 17.60
C PHE A 72 0.81 -9.46 18.39
#